data_AF-A0A526Q5T4-F1
#
_entry.id   AF-A0A526Q5T4-F1
#
_cell.length_a   1.000
_cell.length_b   1.000
_cell.length_c   1.000
_cell.angle_alpha   90.00
_cell.angle_beta   90.00
_cell.angle_gamma   90.00
#
_symmetry.space_group_name_H-M   'P 1'
#
loop_
_entity.id
_entity.type
_entity.pdbx_description
1 polymer ?
#
loop_
_entity_poly.entity_id
_entity_poly.type
_entity_poly.pdbx_seq_one_letter_code
_entity_poly.pdbx_strand_id
1 'polypeptide(L)' 'MRPQYILIPAALFSLVAVSAFSGETDRYRLEKSANGYIRMDTQTGAMSICEERSGQLVCKMAADERAAFQDE' A
#
# COMPACT_ATOMS: atom_id res chain seq x y z
N MET A 1 18.60 47.35 -38.41
CA MET A 1 18.23 47.44 -36.99
C MET A 1 16.75 47.80 -36.87
N ARG A 2 15.91 46.82 -36.53
CA ARG A 2 14.52 46.97 -36.04
C ARG A 2 14.23 45.74 -35.17
N PRO A 3 14.29 45.81 -33.83
CA PRO A 3 13.94 44.69 -32.97
C PRO A 3 12.43 44.71 -32.80
N GLN A 4 11.72 44.09 -33.75
CA GLN A 4 10.27 44.17 -33.80
C GLN A 4 9.65 42.92 -33.15
N TYR A 5 9.13 43.16 -31.95
CA TYR A 5 8.14 42.36 -31.20
C TYR A 5 8.57 41.00 -30.65
N ILE A 6 9.19 41.07 -29.48
CA ILE A 6 9.00 40.13 -28.37
C ILE A 6 7.50 40.06 -28.07
N LEU A 7 6.82 39.04 -28.58
CA LEU A 7 5.48 38.62 -28.15
C LEU A 7 5.38 37.10 -28.35
N ILE A 8 6.20 36.34 -27.61
CA ILE A 8 5.92 34.92 -27.38
C ILE A 8 5.00 34.90 -26.17
N PRO A 9 3.69 34.63 -26.34
CA PRO A 9 2.76 34.65 -25.24
C PRO A 9 3.12 33.53 -24.27
N ALA A 10 3.09 33.90 -23.00
CA ALA A 10 3.18 33.02 -21.85
C ALA A 10 2.26 31.80 -22.01
N ALA A 11 2.83 30.68 -22.41
CA ALA A 11 2.19 29.37 -22.34
C ALA A 11 3.15 28.37 -21.67
N LEU A 12 3.78 28.81 -20.58
CA LEU A 12 4.30 27.91 -19.56
C LEU A 12 3.10 27.41 -18.76
N PHE A 13 2.38 26.44 -19.35
CA PHE A 13 1.39 25.63 -18.66
C PHE A 13 2.15 24.89 -17.55
N SER A 14 2.01 25.38 -16.33
CA SER A 14 2.51 24.74 -15.13
C SER A 14 1.99 23.30 -15.07
N LEU A 15 2.88 22.32 -15.25
CA LEU A 15 2.62 20.95 -14.84
C LEU A 15 2.52 20.96 -13.31
N VAL A 16 1.30 21.11 -12.79
CA VAL A 16 1.00 20.74 -11.42
C VAL A 16 0.99 19.21 -11.37
N ALA A 17 2.12 18.63 -10.98
CA ALA A 17 2.17 17.24 -10.58
C ALA A 17 1.34 17.11 -9.29
N VAL A 18 0.09 16.64 -9.43
CA VAL A 18 -0.72 16.24 -8.30
C VAL A 18 -0.10 14.95 -7.76
N SER A 19 0.70 15.08 -6.69
CA SER A 19 1.13 13.93 -5.91
C SER A 19 -0.12 13.27 -5.33
N ALA A 20 -0.42 12.05 -5.77
CA ALA A 20 -1.41 11.22 -5.12
C ALA A 20 -0.90 10.91 -3.71
N PHE A 21 -1.32 11.73 -2.75
CA PHE A 21 -1.09 11.48 -1.34
C PHE A 21 -1.96 10.28 -1.00
N SER A 22 -1.39 9.09 -1.04
CA SER A 22 -2.01 7.91 -0.43
C SER A 22 -1.96 8.14 1.08
N GLY A 23 -2.90 8.95 1.57
CA GLY A 23 -3.28 9.01 2.97
C GLY A 23 -4.05 7.74 3.34
N GLU A 24 -3.54 6.59 2.90
CA GLU A 24 -4.01 5.31 3.38
C GLU A 24 -3.63 5.31 4.85
N THR A 25 -4.64 5.63 5.67
CA THR A 25 -4.65 5.26 7.08
C THR A 25 -4.07 3.87 7.12
N ASP A 26 -2.94 3.71 7.82
CA ASP A 26 -2.05 2.55 7.85
C ASP A 26 -2.81 1.32 8.39
N ARG A 27 -3.83 0.90 7.64
CA ARG A 27 -4.87 -0.01 8.05
C ARG A 27 -4.29 -1.40 8.12
N TYR A 28 -3.36 -1.71 7.23
CA TYR A 28 -2.68 -2.98 7.22
C TYR A 28 -1.23 -2.76 7.56
N ARG A 29 -0.83 -3.23 8.74
CA ARG A 29 0.55 -3.20 9.19
C ARG A 29 1.21 -4.54 8.91
N LEU A 30 2.35 -4.51 8.21
CA LEU A 30 3.13 -5.70 7.90
C LEU A 30 4.32 -5.81 8.85
N GLU A 31 4.40 -6.89 9.61
CA GLU A 31 5.48 -7.16 10.56
C GLU A 31 6.21 -8.46 10.18
N LYS A 32 7.53 -8.48 10.31
CA LYS A 32 8.33 -9.70 10.07
C LYS A 32 8.28 -10.57 11.32
N SER A 33 7.93 -11.84 11.17
CA SER A 33 7.87 -12.84 12.24
C SER A 33 8.86 -13.98 12.00
N ALA A 34 8.98 -14.91 12.95
CA ALA A 34 9.94 -16.01 12.90
C ALA A 34 9.73 -16.93 11.67
N ASN A 35 8.47 -17.13 11.26
CA ASN A 35 8.10 -18.09 10.22
C ASN A 35 7.58 -17.42 8.93
N GLY A 36 7.67 -16.10 8.80
CA GLY A 36 7.14 -15.36 7.64
C GLY A 36 6.78 -13.93 7.98
N TYR A 37 5.71 -13.43 7.37
CA TYR A 37 5.20 -12.08 7.61
C TYR A 37 3.81 -12.15 8.25
N ILE A 38 3.50 -11.19 9.12
CA ILE A 38 2.18 -11.02 9.71
C ILE A 38 1.60 -9.73 9.17
N ARG A 39 0.42 -9.82 8.54
CA ARG A 39 -0.38 -8.65 8.17
C ARG A 39 -1.49 -8.48 9.20
N MET A 40 -1.48 -7.36 9.89
CA MET A 40 -2.47 -6.99 10.90
C MET A 40 -3.37 -5.88 10.36
N ASP A 41 -4.69 -6.08 10.41
CA ASP A 41 -5.66 -5.00 10.22
C ASP A 41 -5.73 -4.18 11.52
N THR A 42 -5.25 -2.94 11.50
CA THR A 42 -5.21 -2.02 12.65
C THR A 42 -6.60 -1.51 13.04
N GLN A 43 -7.63 -1.69 12.19
CA GLN A 43 -9.01 -1.35 12.53
C GLN A 43 -9.74 -2.49 13.23
N THR A 44 -9.55 -3.73 12.76
CA THR A 44 -10.29 -4.91 13.26
C THR A 44 -9.47 -5.78 14.21
N GLY A 45 -8.15 -5.64 14.22
CA GLY A 45 -7.23 -6.53 14.92
C GLY A 45 -7.01 -7.88 14.23
N ALA A 46 -7.64 -8.13 13.07
CA ALA A 46 -7.52 -9.39 12.36
C ALA A 46 -6.08 -9.59 11.84
N MET A 47 -5.51 -10.76 12.08
CA MET A 47 -4.15 -11.11 11.66
C MET A 47 -4.17 -12.15 10.53
N SER A 48 -3.26 -12.00 9.58
CA SER A 48 -3.02 -12.93 8.49
C SER A 48 -1.55 -13.32 8.46
N ILE A 49 -1.26 -14.59 8.22
CA ILE A 49 0.11 -15.08 8.01
C ILE A 49 0.38 -15.03 6.51
N CYS A 50 1.44 -14.33 6.12
CA CYS A 50 1.87 -14.21 4.75
C CYS A 50 3.20 -14.93 4.56
N GLU A 51 3.26 -15.73 3.50
CA GLU A 51 4.45 -16.46 3.09
C GLU A 51 4.91 -15.94 1.74
N GLU A 52 6.23 -15.89 1.51
CA GLU A 52 6.75 -15.57 0.20
C GLU A 52 6.72 -16.81 -0.69
N ARG A 53 6.02 -16.71 -1.82
CA ARG A 53 5.91 -17.75 -2.85
C ARG A 53 6.24 -17.12 -4.20
N SER A 54 7.32 -17.57 -4.82
CA SER A 54 7.75 -17.10 -6.15
C SER A 54 7.92 -15.57 -6.25
N GLY A 55 8.44 -14.92 -5.20
CA GLY A 55 8.64 -13.46 -5.17
C GLY A 55 7.39 -12.63 -4.87
N GLN A 56 6.28 -13.27 -4.48
CA GLN A 56 5.06 -12.61 -4.03
C GLN A 56 4.71 -13.01 -2.60
N LEU A 57 4.19 -12.06 -1.83
CA LEU A 57 3.61 -12.33 -0.52
C LEU A 57 2.20 -12.87 -0.67
N VAL A 58 2.00 -14.13 -0.30
CA VAL A 58 0.69 -14.80 -0.29
C VAL A 58 0.19 -14.87 1.15
N CYS A 59 -0.82 -14.08 1.45
CA CYS A 59 -1.43 -14.01 2.77
C CYS A 59 -2.61 -14.98 2.90
N LYS A 60 -2.60 -15.79 3.95
CA LYS A 60 -3.74 -16.59 4.40
C LYS A 60 -4.21 -16.04 5.74
N MET A 61 -5.51 -16.11 6.02
CA MET A 61 -5.97 -15.80 7.38
C MET A 61 -5.22 -16.70 8.36
N ALA A 62 -4.72 -16.12 9.46
CA ALA A 62 -4.16 -16.92 10.53
C ALA A 62 -5.29 -17.86 10.95
N ALA A 63 -5.09 -19.17 10.77
CA ALA A 63 -6.11 -20.14 11.13
C ALA A 63 -6.46 -19.87 12.60
N ASP A 64 -7.74 -19.65 12.90
CA ASP A 64 -8.22 -19.59 14.28
C ASP A 64 -7.84 -20.91 14.93
N GLU A 65 -6.75 -20.95 15.71
CA GLU A 65 -6.27 -22.13 16.45
C GLU A 65 -7.29 -22.60 17.52
N ARG A 66 -8.55 -22.13 17.48
CA ARG A 66 -9.66 -22.56 18.32
C ARG A 66 -10.91 -23.05 17.58
N ALA A 67 -10.86 -23.24 16.26
CA ALA A 67 -11.83 -24.13 15.60
C ALA A 67 -11.43 -25.62 15.74
N ALA A 68 -10.45 -25.93 16.60
CA ALA A 68 -9.87 -27.26 16.78
C ALA A 68 -10.74 -28.24 17.59
N PHE A 69 -11.96 -27.90 18.04
CA PHE A 69 -12.88 -28.87 18.63
C PHE A 69 -14.35 -28.48 18.35
N GLN A 70 -14.83 -28.77 17.15
CA GLN A 70 -16.27 -28.85 16.85
C GLN A 70 -16.56 -30.17 16.12
N ASP A 71 -15.98 -31.26 16.62
CA ASP A 71 -16.32 -32.64 16.27
C ASP A 71 -15.93 -33.56 17.46
N GLU A 72 -16.65 -33.44 18.58
CA GLU A 72 -17.07 -34.58 19.42
C GLU A 72 -18.35 -34.22 20.20
#